data_AF-A0A6L3F797-F1
#
_entry.id   AF-A0A6L3F797-F1
#
_cell.length_a   1.000
_cell.length_b   1.000
_cell.length_c   1.000
_cell.angle_alpha   90.00
_cell.angle_beta   90.00
_cell.angle_gamma   90.00
#
_symmetry.space_group_name_H-M   'P 1'
#
loop_
_entity.id
_entity.type
_entity.pdbx_description
1 polymer ?
#
loop_
_entity_poly.entity_id
_entity_poly.type
_entity_poly.pdbx_seq_one_letter_code
_entity_poly.pdbx_strand_id
1 'polypeptide(L)'
;MINSTLHSVIINLRVAENTILPTTHGHLLHAAFMDMLRLVNPEPATEMHDANQRKPFTLSPLHGFKYGKHGKTHLKATQECWFRATFLDSQLLHDFTRYFIQGHTTLR
;
A
#
# COMPACT_ATOMS: atom_id res chain seq x y z
N MET A 1 -13.54 -28.13 3.97
CA MET A 1 -13.24 -27.19 2.87
C MET A 1 -12.82 -25.88 3.50
N ILE A 2 -11.65 -25.34 3.15
CA ILE A 2 -11.24 -24.02 3.62
C ILE A 2 -11.93 -23.01 2.70
N ASN A 3 -12.88 -22.23 3.24
CA ASN A 3 -13.56 -21.18 2.49
C ASN A 3 -12.71 -19.89 2.56
N SER A 4 -11.70 -19.78 1.71
CA SER A 4 -10.87 -18.57 1.61
C SER A 4 -11.32 -17.73 0.43
N THR A 5 -11.67 -16.46 0.67
CA THR A 5 -12.00 -15.49 -0.38
C THR A 5 -10.78 -14.62 -0.67
N LEU A 6 -10.45 -14.48 -1.95
CA LEU A 6 -9.39 -13.57 -2.40
C LEU A 6 -10.02 -12.23 -2.78
N HIS A 7 -9.60 -11.17 -2.11
CA HIS A 7 -10.04 -9.81 -2.35
C HIS A 7 -8.95 -9.00 -3.04
N SER A 8 -9.34 -8.03 -3.87
CA SER A 8 -8.40 -7.11 -4.52
C SER A 8 -9.01 -5.72 -4.59
N VAL A 9 -8.23 -4.71 -4.19
CA VAL A 9 -8.60 -3.30 -4.26
C VAL A 9 -7.52 -2.50 -4.98
N ILE A 10 -7.94 -1.46 -5.69
CA ILE A 10 -7.04 -0.50 -6.32
C ILE A 10 -7.16 0.81 -5.56
N ILE A 11 -6.02 1.33 -5.12
CA ILE A 11 -5.93 2.64 -4.48
C ILE A 11 -5.41 3.63 -5.52
N ASN A 12 -6.27 4.58 -5.89
CA ASN A 12 -5.90 5.70 -6.73
C ASN A 12 -5.36 6.82 -5.85
N LEU A 13 -4.20 7.33 -6.22
CA LEU A 13 -3.47 8.37 -5.52
C LEU A 13 -3.22 9.52 -6.48
N ARG A 14 -3.14 10.73 -5.90
CA ARG A 14 -2.70 11.91 -6.61
C ARG A 14 -1.47 12.46 -5.92
N VAL A 15 -0.41 12.66 -6.67
CA VAL A 15 0.86 13.19 -6.17
C VAL A 15 0.62 14.60 -5.64
N ALA A 16 0.93 14.84 -4.37
CA ALA A 16 0.69 16.13 -3.72
C ALA A 16 1.65 17.21 -4.24
N GLU A 17 2.92 16.85 -4.39
CA GLU A 17 3.99 17.76 -4.80
C GLU A 17 5.04 17.06 -5.69
N ASN A 18 5.84 17.84 -6.39
CA ASN A 18 6.91 17.29 -7.22
C ASN A 18 7.89 16.49 -6.36
N THR A 19 8.11 15.22 -6.70
CA THR A 19 8.96 14.34 -5.91
C THR A 19 9.72 13.34 -6.79
N ILE A 20 10.65 12.62 -6.18
CA ILE A 20 11.47 11.60 -6.84
C ILE A 20 11.34 10.29 -6.05
N LEU A 21 10.93 9.23 -6.74
CA LEU A 21 10.94 7.88 -6.19
C LEU A 21 12.12 7.09 -6.73
N PRO A 22 12.80 6.28 -5.89
CA PRO A 22 13.75 5.29 -6.40
C PRO A 22 13.00 4.23 -7.22
N THR A 23 13.62 3.68 -8.26
CA THR A 23 13.02 2.58 -9.04
C THR A 23 12.69 1.35 -8.16
N THR A 24 13.38 1.18 -7.03
CA THR A 24 13.13 0.12 -6.04
C THR A 24 12.12 0.53 -4.96
N HIS A 25 11.16 1.41 -5.26
CA HIS A 25 10.17 1.94 -4.30
C HIS A 25 9.21 0.90 -3.70
N GLY A 26 9.25 -0.37 -4.09
CA GLY A 26 8.37 -1.42 -3.54
C GLY A 26 8.45 -1.55 -2.02
N HIS A 27 9.66 -1.42 -1.44
CA HIS A 27 9.84 -1.44 0.01
C HIS A 27 9.22 -0.21 0.70
N LEU A 28 9.23 0.96 0.06
CA LEU A 28 8.58 2.18 0.56
C LEU A 28 7.06 2.03 0.56
N LEU A 29 6.49 1.47 -0.51
CA LEU A 29 5.05 1.18 -0.58
C LEU A 29 4.64 0.17 0.47
N HIS A 30 5.45 -0.89 0.68
CA HIS A 30 5.20 -1.85 1.73
C HIS A 30 5.28 -1.21 3.13
N ALA A 31 6.27 -0.35 3.40
CA ALA A 31 6.37 0.37 4.67
C ALA A 31 5.15 1.27 4.92
N ALA A 32 4.76 2.07 3.92
CA ALA A 32 3.57 2.92 3.99
C ALA A 32 2.29 2.10 4.23
N PHE A 33 2.14 0.96 3.56
CA PHE A 33 1.02 0.04 3.80
C PHE A 33 0.97 -0.47 5.24
N MET A 34 2.11 -0.88 5.81
CA MET A 34 2.18 -1.32 7.20
C MET A 34 1.86 -0.19 8.18
N ASP A 35 2.29 1.05 7.88
CA ASP A 35 1.95 2.22 8.68
C ASP A 35 0.45 2.53 8.66
N MET A 36 -0.21 2.41 7.50
CA MET A 36 -1.67 2.58 7.38
C MET A 36 -2.42 1.56 8.25
N LEU A 37 -2.01 0.29 8.22
CA LEU A 37 -2.60 -0.76 9.05
C LEU A 37 -2.43 -0.47 10.54
N ARG A 38 -1.20 -0.10 10.95
CA ARG A 38 -0.87 0.21 12.35
C ARG A 38 -1.72 1.37 12.91
N LEU A 39 -2.05 2.36 12.09
CA LEU A 39 -2.89 3.50 12.49
C LEU A 39 -4.35 3.11 12.75
N VAL A 40 -4.84 2.05 12.10
CA VAL A 40 -6.21 1.57 12.27
C VAL A 40 -6.30 0.52 13.38
N ASN A 41 -5.37 -0.43 13.38
CA ASN A 41 -5.34 -1.53 14.31
C ASN A 41 -3.88 -1.90 14.63
N PRO A 42 -3.38 -1.59 15.84
CA PRO A 42 -1.99 -1.84 16.19
C PRO A 42 -1.68 -3.32 16.48
N GLU A 43 -2.67 -4.15 16.84
CA GLU A 43 -2.45 -5.59 17.15
C GLU A 43 -2.05 -6.43 15.93
N PRO A 44 -2.71 -6.33 14.75
CA PRO A 44 -2.31 -7.05 13.55
C PRO A 44 -0.90 -6.68 13.08
N ALA A 45 -0.43 -5.47 13.37
CA ALA A 45 0.92 -5.05 13.01
C ALA A 45 1.98 -5.85 13.78
N THR A 46 1.68 -6.30 15.00
CA THR A 46 2.59 -7.11 15.82
C THR A 46 2.61 -8.57 15.35
N GLU A 47 1.44 -9.16 15.06
CA GLU A 47 1.36 -10.55 14.57
C GLU A 47 1.91 -10.70 13.13
N MET A 48 1.73 -9.68 12.29
CA MET A 48 2.22 -9.68 10.90
C MET A 48 3.73 -9.37 10.79
N HIS A 49 4.37 -8.95 11.88
CA HIS A 49 5.80 -8.68 11.95
C HIS A 49 6.62 -9.94 12.28
N ASP A 50 5.98 -11.04 12.70
CA ASP A 50 6.67 -12.31 12.91
C ASP A 50 7.08 -12.91 11.56
N ALA A 51 8.38 -12.87 11.29
CA ALA A 51 8.99 -13.04 9.97
C ALA A 51 8.82 -14.43 9.33
N ASN A 52 8.25 -15.41 10.06
CA ASN A 52 8.12 -16.79 9.60
C ASN A 52 6.72 -17.17 9.10
N GLN A 53 5.74 -16.26 9.12
CA GLN A 53 4.41 -16.54 8.60
C GLN A 53 4.21 -15.99 7.18
N ARG A 54 3.47 -16.73 6.35
CA ARG A 54 3.06 -16.25 5.02
C ARG A 54 2.12 -15.06 5.22
N LYS A 55 2.50 -13.90 4.68
CA LYS A 55 1.66 -12.71 4.71
C LYS A 55 0.38 -12.94 3.89
N PRO A 56 -0.83 -12.75 4.45
CA PRO A 56 -2.08 -12.96 3.74
C PRO A 56 -2.43 -11.80 2.81
N PHE A 57 -1.42 -11.11 2.25
CA PHE A 57 -1.60 -10.02 1.30
C PHE A 57 -0.46 -9.92 0.30
N THR A 58 -0.71 -9.23 -0.82
CA THR A 58 0.32 -8.80 -1.78
C THR A 58 0.07 -7.37 -2.22
N LEU A 59 1.13 -6.66 -2.59
CA LEU A 59 1.07 -5.31 -3.16
C LEU A 59 1.69 -5.34 -4.56
N SER A 60 1.03 -4.71 -5.53
CA SER A 60 1.70 -4.38 -6.79
C SER A 60 2.70 -3.24 -6.58
N PRO A 61 3.64 -3.02 -7.51
CA PRO A 61 4.32 -1.74 -7.61
C PRO A 61 3.32 -0.59 -7.76
N LEU A 62 3.80 0.63 -7.51
CA LEU A 62 3.08 1.83 -7.90
C LEU A 62 3.14 1.99 -9.43
N HIS A 63 2.02 2.33 -10.03
CA HIS A 63 1.79 2.48 -11.47
C HIS A 63 1.25 3.89 -11.78
N GLY A 64 1.10 4.23 -13.07
CA GLY A 64 0.59 5.55 -13.49
C GLY A 64 1.69 6.59 -13.80
N PHE A 65 2.94 6.17 -13.83
CA PHE A 65 4.07 7.01 -14.24
C PHE A 65 5.03 6.25 -15.14
N LYS A 66 5.84 7.01 -15.89
CA LYS A 66 6.94 6.45 -16.67
C LYS A 66 8.12 6.21 -15.72
N TYR A 67 8.65 4.99 -15.70
CA TYR A 67 9.91 4.72 -15.03
C TYR A 67 11.00 5.63 -15.61
N GLY A 68 11.67 6.37 -14.74
CA GLY A 68 12.73 7.26 -15.20
C GLY A 68 14.03 6.52 -15.49
N LYS A 69 14.97 7.23 -16.12
CA LYS A 69 16.31 6.72 -16.41
C LYS A 69 17.19 6.80 -15.15
N HIS A 70 18.21 5.94 -15.05
CA HIS A 70 19.19 5.94 -13.95
C HIS A 70 18.60 5.69 -12.55
N GLY A 71 17.58 4.83 -12.44
CA GLY A 71 17.10 4.36 -11.13
C GLY A 71 16.24 5.36 -10.35
N LYS A 72 15.83 6.47 -10.98
CA LYS A 72 15.01 7.52 -10.37
C LYS A 72 13.79 7.81 -11.24
N THR A 73 12.63 7.89 -10.62
CA THR A 73 11.37 8.24 -11.25
C THR A 73 10.92 9.59 -10.74
N HIS A 74 10.74 10.55 -11.63
CA HIS A 74 10.22 11.86 -11.29
C HIS A 74 8.70 11.85 -11.36
N LEU A 75 8.06 12.23 -10.26
CA LEU A 75 6.62 12.40 -10.17
C LEU A 75 6.29 13.88 -10.14
N LYS A 76 5.33 14.30 -10.96
CA LYS A 76 4.85 15.68 -10.98
C LYS A 76 3.67 15.82 -10.02
N ALA A 77 3.56 17.00 -9.39
CA ALA A 77 2.36 17.38 -8.66
C ALA A 77 1.12 17.15 -9.53
N THR A 78 0.03 16.76 -8.89
CA THR A 78 -1.27 16.40 -9.48
C THR A 78 -1.26 15.19 -10.41
N GLN A 79 -0.12 14.52 -10.62
CA GLN A 79 -0.08 13.29 -11.41
C GLN A 79 -0.82 12.17 -10.67
N GLU A 80 -1.62 11.41 -11.42
CA GLU A 80 -2.31 10.25 -10.88
C GLU A 80 -1.39 9.03 -10.89
N CYS A 81 -1.42 8.27 -9.79
CA CYS A 81 -0.75 6.99 -9.67
C CYS A 81 -1.65 6.02 -8.91
N TRP A 82 -1.34 4.73 -8.99
CA TRP A 82 -2.16 3.73 -8.31
C TRP A 82 -1.34 2.50 -7.94
N PHE A 83 -1.81 1.76 -6.95
CA PHE A 83 -1.32 0.42 -6.67
C PHE A 83 -2.50 -0.50 -6.35
N ARG A 84 -2.28 -1.80 -6.51
CA ARG A 84 -3.23 -2.84 -6.13
C ARG A 84 -2.77 -3.50 -4.84
N ALA A 85 -3.71 -3.68 -3.91
CA ALA A 85 -3.54 -4.53 -2.74
C ALA A 85 -4.48 -5.73 -2.86
N THR A 86 -3.95 -6.93 -2.68
CA THR A 86 -4.71 -8.19 -2.71
C THR A 86 -4.65 -8.82 -1.33
N PHE A 87 -5.77 -9.35 -0.83
CA PHE A 87 -5.91 -9.90 0.51
C PHE A 87 -6.52 -11.30 0.47
N LEU A 88 -5.95 -12.23 1.22
CA LEU A 88 -6.54 -13.55 1.49
C LEU A 88 -7.30 -13.56 2.83
N ASP A 89 -7.14 -12.50 3.63
CA ASP A 89 -7.83 -12.28 4.89
C ASP A 89 -8.83 -11.12 4.76
N SER A 90 -10.09 -11.39 5.08
CA SER A 90 -11.17 -10.39 4.99
C SER A 90 -11.10 -9.35 6.09
N GLN A 91 -10.58 -9.71 7.28
CA GLN A 91 -10.37 -8.76 8.36
C GLN A 91 -9.29 -7.74 7.97
N LEU A 92 -8.22 -8.21 7.32
CA LEU A 92 -7.15 -7.34 6.85
C LEU A 92 -7.62 -6.36 5.77
N LEU A 93 -8.46 -6.81 4.83
CA LEU A 93 -9.12 -5.91 3.87
C LEU A 93 -9.94 -4.85 4.60
N HIS A 94 -10.73 -5.25 5.59
CA HIS A 94 -11.59 -4.35 6.33
C HIS A 94 -10.79 -3.30 7.10
N ASP A 95 -9.72 -3.70 7.79
CA ASP A 95 -8.84 -2.78 8.50
C ASP A 95 -8.14 -1.82 7.53
N PHE A 96 -7.67 -2.32 6.38
CA PHE A 96 -7.06 -1.47 5.35
C PHE A 96 -8.04 -0.46 4.74
N THR A 97 -9.28 -0.87 4.44
CA THR A 97 -10.29 0.04 3.88
C THR A 97 -10.77 1.08 4.90
N ARG A 98 -10.83 0.72 6.19
CA ARG A 98 -11.18 1.65 7.27
C ARG A 98 -10.23 2.85 7.34
N TYR A 99 -8.94 2.66 7.04
CA TYR A 99 -7.95 3.74 6.99
C TYR A 99 -8.42 4.90 6.10
N PHE A 100 -8.92 4.59 4.90
CA PHE A 100 -9.38 5.58 3.93
C PHE A 100 -10.73 6.19 4.32
N ILE A 101 -11.64 5.40 4.93
CA ILE A 101 -12.97 5.89 5.36
C ILE A 101 -12.84 6.88 6.53
N GLN A 102 -11.88 6.65 7.44
CA GLN A 102 -11.62 7.54 8.58
C GLN A 102 -10.99 8.88 8.17
N GLY A 103 -10.69 9.09 6.89
CA GLY A 103 -10.14 10.34 6.39
C GLY A 103 -8.68 10.56 6.79
N HIS A 104 -7.94 9.49 7.13
CA HIS A 104 -6.49 9.55 7.33
C HIS A 104 -5.82 9.89 6.00
N THR A 105 -5.74 11.18 5.73
CA THR A 105 -4.97 11.71 4.62
C THR A 105 -3.57 11.87 5.17
N THR A 106 -2.64 10.96 4.86
CA THR A 106 -1.22 11.19 5.18
C THR A 106 -0.74 12.34 4.31
N LEU A 107 -0.97 13.56 4.79
CA LEU A 107 -0.32 14.78 4.40
C LEU A 107 0.32 15.31 5.68
N ARG A 108 1.60 14.96 5.87
CA ARG A 108 2.51 15.70 6.73
C ARG A 108 3.72 16.06 5.89
#